data_AF-A0A4Q3CET6-F1
#
_entry.id   AF-A0A4Q3CET6-F1
#
_cell.length_a   1.000
_cell.length_b   1.000
_cell.length_c   1.000
_cell.angle_alpha   90.00
_cell.angle_beta   90.00
_cell.angle_gamma   90.00
#
_symmetry.space_group_name_H-M   'P 1'
#
loop_
_entity.id
_entity.type
_entity.pdbx_description
1 polymer ?
#
loop_
_entity_poly.entity_id
_entity_poly.type
_entity_poly.pdbx_seq_one_letter_code
_entity_poly.pdbx_strand_id
1 'polypeptide(L)' 'MTPPETSQDHAAREWPEYHAASEGQRKAALPDHSAWVEANAGSGKTKVLIDRVARILLTGAEPDSILCVTYTKA' A
#
# COMPACT_ATOMS: atom_id res chain seq x y z
N MET A 1 10.54 -28.21 38.82
CA MET A 1 10.38 -28.21 37.35
C MET A 1 9.61 -26.95 37.00
N THR A 2 10.34 -25.84 36.89
CA THR A 2 9.80 -24.53 36.53
C THR A 2 9.34 -24.60 35.07
N PRO A 3 8.15 -24.10 34.71
CA PRO A 3 7.77 -23.98 33.30
C PRO A 3 8.80 -23.08 32.60
N PRO A 4 9.20 -23.36 31.35
CA PRO A 4 10.03 -22.42 30.61
C PRO A 4 9.22 -21.14 30.37
N GLU A 5 9.80 -20.03 30.80
CA GLU A 5 9.32 -18.68 30.53
C GLU A 5 9.25 -18.47 29.02
N THR A 6 8.06 -18.19 28.50
CA THR A 6 7.88 -17.68 27.14
C THR A 6 8.45 -16.26 27.10
N SER A 7 9.77 -16.17 26.96
CA SER A 7 10.49 -14.92 26.80
C SER A 7 9.96 -14.19 25.56
N GLN A 8 9.47 -13.00 25.82
CA GLN A 8 8.99 -12.06 24.83
C GLN A 8 10.18 -11.57 23.99
N ASP A 9 10.34 -12.11 22.79
CA ASP A 9 11.17 -11.50 21.73
C ASP A 9 10.30 -11.22 20.50
N HIS A 10 9.34 -10.31 20.64
CA HIS A 10 8.54 -9.82 19.51
C HIS A 10 9.37 -8.96 18.54
N ALA A 11 10.57 -8.50 18.93
CA ALA A 11 11.42 -7.60 18.18
C ALA A 11 12.31 -8.28 17.12
N ALA A 12 12.41 -9.62 17.11
CA ALA A 12 13.45 -10.33 16.34
C ALA A 12 12.96 -11.07 15.08
N ARG A 13 11.67 -11.02 14.74
CA ARG A 13 11.22 -11.52 13.42
C ARG A 13 11.07 -10.35 12.47
N GLU A 14 12.13 -10.07 11.73
CA GLU A 14 12.06 -9.25 10.53
C GLU A 14 11.21 -9.99 9.49
N TRP A 15 10.14 -9.35 9.00
CA TRP A 15 9.25 -9.92 7.97
C TRP A 15 9.60 -9.25 6.64
N PRO A 16 10.62 -9.73 5.90
CA PRO A 16 11.08 -9.06 4.70
C PRO A 16 9.97 -8.89 3.65
N GLU A 17 9.03 -9.84 3.59
CA GLU A 17 7.85 -9.76 2.73
C GLU A 17 6.92 -8.60 3.09
N TYR A 18 6.74 -8.31 4.37
CA TYR A 18 5.94 -7.17 4.83
C TYR A 18 6.59 -5.85 4.39
N HIS A 19 7.91 -5.74 4.54
CA HIS A 19 8.66 -4.56 4.09
C HIS A 19 8.61 -4.42 2.56
N ALA A 20 8.77 -5.52 1.83
CA ALA A 20 8.67 -5.53 0.37
C ALA A 20 7.26 -5.12 -0.11
N ALA A 21 6.20 -5.62 0.53
CA ALA A 21 4.83 -5.24 0.22
C ALA A 21 4.57 -3.76 0.51
N SER A 22 5.02 -3.28 1.68
CA SER A 22 4.90 -1.86 2.07
C SER A 22 5.62 -0.94 1.09
N GLU A 23 6.83 -1.32 0.67
CA GLU A 23 7.61 -0.59 -0.31
C GLU A 23 6.95 -0.62 -1.71
N GLY A 24 6.42 -1.77 -2.12
CA GLY A 24 5.66 -1.89 -3.36
C GLY A 24 4.44 -0.98 -3.40
N GLN A 25 3.66 -0.94 -2.31
CA GLN A 25 2.53 -0.01 -2.15
C GLN A 25 2.99 1.45 -2.21
N ARG A 26 4.08 1.80 -1.52
CA ARG A 26 4.65 3.16 -1.54
C ARG A 26 5.04 3.58 -2.95
N LYS A 27 5.77 2.73 -3.68
CA LYS A 27 6.19 3.01 -5.08
C LYS A 27 5.00 3.15 -6.01
N ALA A 28 3.99 2.29 -5.91
CA ALA A 28 2.80 2.36 -6.74
C ALA A 28 1.96 3.63 -6.50
N ALA A 29 2.00 4.17 -5.28
CA ALA A 29 1.32 5.42 -4.94
C ALA A 29 2.03 6.68 -5.45
N LEU A 30 3.31 6.63 -5.82
CA LEU A 30 4.02 7.81 -6.33
C LEU A 30 3.58 8.14 -7.78
N PRO A 31 3.17 9.39 -8.07
CA PRO A 31 2.51 9.74 -9.33
C PRO A 31 3.44 9.97 -10.52
N ASP A 32 4.75 9.97 -10.30
CA ASP A 32 5.83 10.30 -11.23
C ASP A 32 6.10 9.24 -12.30
N HIS A 33 5.58 8.02 -12.12
CA HIS A 33 5.64 6.94 -13.11
C HIS A 33 4.32 6.19 -13.24
N SER A 34 4.10 5.57 -14.39
CA SER A 34 3.05 4.57 -14.54
C SER A 34 3.35 3.34 -13.70
N ALA A 35 2.32 2.72 -13.12
CA ALA A 35 2.46 1.52 -12.30
C ALA A 35 1.44 0.45 -12.69
N TRP A 36 1.89 -0.80 -12.77
CA TRP A 36 1.04 -1.98 -12.82
C TRP A 36 1.04 -2.65 -11.44
N VAL A 37 -0.12 -2.97 -10.90
CA VAL A 37 -0.26 -3.51 -9.54
C VAL A 37 -0.96 -4.86 -9.59
N GLU A 38 -0.19 -5.91 -9.34
CA GLU A 38 -0.70 -7.26 -9.08
C GLU A 38 -0.65 -7.54 -7.59
N ALA A 39 -1.81 -7.78 -6.99
CA ALA A 39 -1.89 -8.14 -5.58
C ALA A 39 -3.18 -8.90 -5.27
N ASN A 40 -3.11 -9.73 -4.24
CA ASN A 40 -4.24 -10.52 -3.76
C ASN A 40 -5.39 -9.65 -3.23
N ALA A 41 -6.56 -10.26 -3.07
CA ALA A 41 -7.68 -9.62 -2.39
C ALA A 41 -7.26 -9.17 -0.97
N GLY A 42 -7.76 -8.03 -0.52
CA GLY A 42 -7.41 -7.48 0.80
C GLY A 42 -6.03 -6.81 0.91
N SER A 43 -5.16 -6.86 -0.12
CA SER A 43 -3.82 -6.25 -0.07
C SER A 43 -3.79 -4.71 -0.16
N GLY A 44 -4.91 -4.02 0.04
CA GLY A 44 -4.95 -2.55 0.06
C GLY A 44 -4.86 -1.83 -1.28
N LYS A 45 -5.07 -2.52 -2.42
CA LYS A 45 -5.00 -1.91 -3.78
C LYS A 45 -5.81 -0.62 -3.93
N THR A 46 -7.03 -0.59 -3.41
CA THR A 46 -7.89 0.60 -3.43
C THR A 46 -7.27 1.76 -2.65
N LYS A 47 -6.66 1.50 -1.49
CA LYS A 47 -5.97 2.53 -0.72
C LYS A 47 -4.75 3.07 -1.47
N VAL A 48 -3.98 2.22 -2.13
CA VAL A 48 -2.86 2.66 -2.99
C VAL A 48 -3.36 3.60 -4.10
N LEU A 49 -4.47 3.26 -4.76
CA LEU A 49 -5.07 4.13 -5.78
C LEU A 49 -5.55 5.47 -5.21
N ILE A 50 -6.22 5.46 -4.05
CA ILE A 50 -6.66 6.68 -3.35
C ILE A 50 -5.47 7.56 -2.99
N ASP A 51 -4.42 6.99 -2.39
CA ASP A 51 -3.22 7.72 -2.00
C ASP A 51 -2.49 8.30 -3.22
N ARG A 52 -2.51 7.60 -4.35
CA ARG A 52 -1.98 8.09 -5.63
C ARG A 52 -2.74 9.32 -6.13
N VAL A 53 -4.08 9.24 -6.19
CA VAL A 53 -4.92 10.37 -6.63
C VAL A 53 -4.73 11.57 -5.71
N ALA A 54 -4.70 11.35 -4.39
CA ALA A 54 -4.44 12.40 -3.41
C ALA A 54 -3.08 13.08 -3.66
N ARG A 55 -2.03 12.31 -3.94
CA ARG A 55 -0.70 12.88 -4.28
C ARG A 55 -0.74 13.69 -5.56
N ILE A 56 -1.45 13.26 -6.60
CA ILE A 56 -1.62 14.04 -7.85
C ILE A 56 -2.31 15.38 -7.54
N LEU A 57 -3.42 15.35 -6.81
CA LEU A 57 -4.13 16.58 -6.42
C LEU A 57 -3.26 17.53 -5.58
N LEU A 58 -2.44 16.98 -4.66
CA LEU A 58 -1.51 17.77 -3.85
C LEU A 58 -0.38 18.43 -4.68
N THR A 59 -0.14 18.01 -5.92
CA THR A 59 0.75 18.72 -6.85
C THR A 59 0.09 19.92 -7.54
N GLY A 60 -1.19 20.18 -7.26
CA GLY A 60 -1.97 21.28 -7.86
C GLY A 60 -2.71 20.91 -9.14
N ALA A 61 -2.82 19.61 -9.45
CA ALA A 61 -3.61 19.15 -10.59
C ALA A 61 -5.11 19.44 -10.37
N GLU A 62 -5.77 19.93 -11.42
CA GLU A 62 -7.23 20.09 -11.43
C GLU A 62 -7.92 18.72 -11.29
N PRO A 63 -8.93 18.54 -10.41
CA PRO A 63 -9.58 17.25 -10.21
C PRO A 63 -10.14 16.63 -11.50
N ASP A 64 -10.73 17.46 -12.36
CA ASP A 64 -11.35 17.02 -13.62
C ASP A 64 -10.32 16.56 -14.67
N SER A 65 -9.02 16.79 -14.43
CA SER A 65 -7.94 16.26 -15.26
C SER A 65 -7.59 14.80 -14.95
N ILE A 66 -8.18 14.21 -13.90
CA ILE A 66 -7.88 12.85 -13.42
C ILE A 66 -9.07 11.93 -13.67
N LEU A 67 -8.88 10.92 -14.54
CA LEU A 67 -9.90 9.90 -14.80
C LEU A 67 -9.65 8.64 -13.95
N CYS A 68 -10.56 8.37 -13.01
CA CYS A 68 -10.61 7.11 -12.27
C CYS A 68 -11.72 6.20 -12.81
N VAL A 69 -11.38 5.01 -13.27
CA VAL A 69 -12.34 4.02 -13.79
C VAL A 69 -12.40 2.81 -12.86
N THR A 70 -13.60 2.33 -12.59
CA THR A 70 -13.86 1.12 -11.82
C THR A 70 -14.95 0.29 -12.49
N TYR A 71 -15.01 -1.01 -12.16
CA TYR A 71 -15.99 -1.92 -12.74
C TYR A 71 -17.42 -1.64 -12.26
N THR A 72 -17.57 -1.13 -11.04
CA THR A 72 -18.88 -0.90 -10.41
C THR A 72 -19.07 0.54 -10.00
N LYS A 73 -20.29 1.04 -10.14
CA LYS A 73 -20.76 2.27 -9.53
C LYS A 73 -21.32 1.92 -8.15
N ALA A 74 -20.51 2.03 -7.10
CA ALA A 74 -20.92 1.84 -5.72
C ALA A 74 -20.79 3.17 -4.98
#